data_AF-A0A6V7CFT6-F1
#
_entry.id   AF-A0A6V7CFT6-F1
#
_cell.length_a   1.000
_cell.length_b   1.000
_cell.length_c   1.000
_cell.angle_alpha   90.00
_cell.angle_beta   90.00
_cell.angle_gamma   90.00
#
_symmetry.space_group_name_H-M   'P 1'
#
loop_
_entity.id
_entity.type
_entity.pdbx_description
1 polymer ?
#
loop_
_entity_poly.entity_id
_entity_poly.type
_entity_poly.pdbx_seq_one_letter_code
_entity_poly.pdbx_strand_id
1 'polypeptide(L)'
;MLGDRQQRFDSGLATLALTAVARIDPSRELQVLGAIQKARYMDGDDVTALGTLIGLLESLGLVQAAVQIAAPDAQLLALTQARIDKAQSLLQEFSARGVPTLVAQSSGARWLLDVGAGYGNPDAVLRQLDAGRS
;
A
#
# COMPACT_ATOMS: atom_id res chain seq x y z
N MET A 1 -25.68 -15.45 -15.84
CA MET A 1 -25.42 -14.05 -16.21
C MET A 1 -24.50 -13.46 -15.16
N LEU A 2 -23.33 -12.98 -15.59
CA LEU A 2 -22.47 -11.93 -15.01
C LEU A 2 -22.07 -12.09 -13.54
N GLY A 3 -20.80 -12.21 -13.16
CA GLY A 3 -19.55 -12.16 -13.88
C GLY A 3 -18.48 -12.65 -12.89
N ASP A 4 -17.51 -13.33 -13.47
CA ASP A 4 -16.16 -13.54 -12.97
C ASP A 4 -15.88 -12.94 -11.58
N ARG A 5 -15.77 -13.80 -10.56
CA ARG A 5 -15.15 -13.47 -9.26
C ARG A 5 -13.65 -13.27 -9.51
N GLN A 6 -13.31 -12.29 -10.33
CA GLN A 6 -11.97 -11.91 -10.74
C GLN A 6 -11.13 -11.85 -9.48
N GLN A 7 -10.26 -12.86 -9.39
CA GLN A 7 -9.12 -13.02 -8.51
C GLN A 7 -9.05 -11.96 -7.42
N ARG A 8 -9.34 -12.38 -6.19
CA ARG A 8 -8.92 -11.70 -4.96
C ARG A 8 -7.48 -11.25 -5.21
N PHE A 9 -7.26 -9.95 -5.40
CA PHE A 9 -5.95 -9.41 -5.71
C PHE A 9 -5.01 -9.84 -4.61
N ASP A 10 -4.03 -10.69 -4.94
CA ASP A 10 -3.01 -11.08 -3.98
C ASP A 10 -2.01 -9.92 -3.87
N SER A 11 -2.37 -8.94 -3.05
CA SER A 11 -1.52 -7.79 -2.72
C SER A 11 -0.29 -8.18 -1.91
N GLY A 12 -0.10 -9.46 -1.57
CA GLY A 12 1.04 -9.94 -0.79
C GLY A 12 2.37 -9.57 -1.43
N LEU A 13 2.52 -9.80 -2.74
CA LEU A 13 3.75 -9.48 -3.46
C LEU A 13 3.98 -7.97 -3.62
N ALA A 14 2.93 -7.19 -3.84
CA ALA A 14 3.05 -5.73 -3.84
C ALA A 14 3.46 -5.20 -2.46
N THR A 15 2.95 -5.79 -1.38
CA THR A 15 3.32 -5.44 0.01
C THR A 15 4.76 -5.84 0.31
N LEU A 16 5.21 -7.00 -0.19
CA LEU A 16 6.60 -7.44 -0.11
C LEU A 16 7.54 -6.46 -0.82
N ALA A 17 7.21 -6.03 -2.03
CA ALA A 17 7.97 -5.04 -2.79
C ALA A 17 8.08 -3.70 -2.05
N LEU A 18 6.96 -3.18 -1.55
CA LEU A 18 6.96 -1.94 -0.75
C LEU A 18 7.77 -2.10 0.54
N THR A 19 7.73 -3.27 1.17
CA THR A 19 8.53 -3.56 2.38
C THR A 19 10.02 -3.63 2.08
N ALA A 20 10.42 -4.25 0.97
CA ALA A 20 11.81 -4.30 0.53
C ALA A 20 12.33 -2.88 0.23
N VAL A 21 11.54 -2.06 -0.48
CA VAL A 21 11.88 -0.66 -0.76
C VAL A 21 11.99 0.13 0.53
N ALA A 22 11.03 0.02 1.44
CA ALA A 22 11.07 0.74 2.71
C ALA A 22 12.25 0.34 3.61
N ARG A 23 12.73 -0.90 3.49
CA ARG A 23 13.93 -1.37 4.20
C ARG A 23 15.21 -0.73 3.66
N ILE A 24 15.28 -0.46 2.36
CA ILE A 24 16.46 0.08 1.67
C ILE A 24 16.44 1.61 1.63
N ASP A 25 15.32 2.18 1.19
CA ASP A 25 15.11 3.61 1.02
C ASP A 25 13.63 3.96 1.30
N PRO A 26 13.29 4.25 2.57
CA PRO A 26 11.94 4.63 2.98
C PRO A 26 11.36 5.80 2.19
N SER A 27 12.20 6.72 1.70
CA SER A 27 11.74 7.92 0.99
C SER A 27 11.12 7.59 -0.38
N ARG A 28 11.46 6.43 -0.95
CA ARG A 28 11.01 5.97 -2.27
C ARG A 28 9.75 5.12 -2.23
N GLU A 29 9.30 4.69 -1.05
CA GLU A 29 8.15 3.77 -0.89
C GLU A 29 6.87 4.34 -1.55
N LEU A 30 6.58 5.63 -1.35
CA LEU A 30 5.40 6.26 -1.94
C LEU A 30 5.49 6.37 -3.47
N GLN A 31 6.68 6.66 -4.01
CA GLN A 31 6.90 6.67 -5.45
C GLN A 31 6.62 5.29 -6.05
N VAL A 32 7.11 4.23 -5.41
CA VAL A 32 6.90 2.83 -5.86
C VAL A 32 5.44 2.44 -5.75
N LEU A 33 4.75 2.81 -4.67
CA LEU A 33 3.30 2.60 -4.55
C LEU A 33 2.55 3.24 -5.72
N GLY A 34 2.88 4.48 -6.07
CA GLY A 34 2.30 5.18 -7.22
C GLY A 34 2.61 4.47 -8.55
N ALA A 35 3.83 3.97 -8.74
CA ALA A 35 4.21 3.21 -9.93
C ALA A 35 3.43 1.89 -10.05
N ILE A 36 3.29 1.13 -8.95
CA ILE A 36 2.49 -0.11 -8.92
C ILE A 36 1.02 0.17 -9.23
N GLN A 37 0.47 1.25 -8.65
CA GLN A 37 -0.90 1.66 -8.93
C GLN A 37 -1.09 2.05 -10.40
N LYS A 38 -0.15 2.80 -10.97
CA LYS A 38 -0.16 3.16 -12.40
C LYS A 38 -0.11 1.92 -13.30
N ALA A 39 0.88 1.04 -13.08
CA ALA A 39 1.06 -0.18 -13.85
C ALA A 39 -0.23 -1.01 -13.89
N ARG A 40 -0.91 -1.13 -12.75
CA ARG A 40 -2.19 -1.84 -12.69
C ARG A 40 -3.35 -1.10 -13.36
N TYR A 41 -3.61 0.14 -12.95
CA TYR A 41 -4.87 0.81 -13.24
C TYR A 41 -4.85 1.60 -14.55
N MET A 42 -3.67 1.97 -15.05
CA MET A 42 -3.50 2.67 -16.32
C MET A 42 -2.96 1.73 -17.40
N ASP A 43 -1.93 0.96 -17.08
CA ASP A 43 -1.19 0.18 -18.08
C ASP A 43 -1.75 -1.26 -18.23
N GLY A 44 -2.53 -1.73 -17.24
CA GLY A 44 -3.17 -3.05 -17.27
C GLY A 44 -2.23 -4.21 -16.91
N ASP A 45 -1.06 -3.92 -16.34
CA ASP A 45 -0.06 -4.91 -15.98
C ASP A 45 -0.51 -5.80 -14.81
N ASP A 46 -0.08 -7.07 -14.83
CA ASP A 46 -0.27 -7.99 -13.73
C ASP A 46 0.74 -7.72 -12.60
N VAL A 47 0.40 -6.80 -11.70
CA VAL A 47 1.18 -6.49 -10.50
C VAL A 47 1.04 -7.52 -9.38
N THR A 48 0.33 -8.64 -9.61
CA THR A 48 0.37 -9.83 -8.74
C THR A 48 1.46 -10.80 -9.15
N ALA A 49 2.06 -10.66 -10.34
CA ALA A 49 3.20 -11.45 -10.76
C ALA A 49 4.52 -10.89 -10.21
N LEU A 50 5.35 -11.77 -9.63
CA LEU A 50 6.66 -11.40 -9.09
C LEU A 50 7.56 -10.76 -10.16
N GLY A 51 7.56 -11.29 -11.38
CA GLY A 51 8.37 -10.77 -12.49
C GLY A 51 8.03 -9.32 -12.85
N THR A 52 6.74 -8.96 -12.85
CA THR A 52 6.29 -7.58 -13.09
C THR A 52 6.85 -6.63 -12.04
N LEU A 53 6.80 -7.02 -10.77
CA LEU A 53 7.30 -6.19 -9.67
C LEU A 53 8.83 -6.05 -9.68
N ILE A 54 9.55 -7.13 -10.03
CA ILE A 54 11.02 -7.09 -10.23
C ILE A 54 11.36 -6.08 -11.34
N GLY A 55 10.77 -6.23 -12.52
CA GLY A 55 11.04 -5.34 -13.65
C GLY A 55 10.67 -3.89 -13.36
N LEU A 56 9.56 -3.65 -12.64
CA LEU A 56 9.17 -2.32 -12.19
C LEU A 56 10.22 -1.71 -11.25
N LEU A 57 10.69 -2.45 -10.25
CA LEU A 57 11.73 -1.96 -9.33
C LEU A 57 13.05 -1.68 -10.06
N GLU A 58 13.46 -2.55 -10.98
CA GLU A 58 14.65 -2.34 -11.81
C GLU A 58 14.53 -1.07 -12.67
N SER A 59 13.38 -0.85 -13.30
CA SER A 59 13.11 0.34 -14.13
C SER A 59 13.19 1.66 -13.33
N LEU A 60 12.94 1.59 -12.01
CA LEU A 60 13.04 2.72 -11.09
C LEU A 60 14.43 2.88 -10.46
N GLY A 61 15.40 2.04 -10.86
CA GLY A 61 16.77 2.02 -10.32
C GLY A 61 16.89 1.33 -8.96
N LEU A 62 15.85 0.63 -8.50
CA LEU A 62 15.79 -0.03 -7.18
C LEU A 62 16.24 -1.49 -7.27
N VAL A 63 17.38 -1.73 -7.92
CA VAL A 63 17.91 -3.07 -8.21
C VAL A 63 18.09 -3.92 -6.95
N GLN A 64 18.54 -3.32 -5.84
CA GLN A 64 18.67 -4.05 -4.58
C GLN A 64 17.33 -4.55 -4.04
N ALA A 65 16.26 -3.76 -4.17
CA ALA A 65 14.92 -4.18 -3.76
C ALA A 65 14.40 -5.30 -4.67
N ALA A 66 14.67 -5.21 -5.98
CA ALA A 66 14.35 -6.25 -6.96
C ALA A 66 15.00 -7.59 -6.60
N VAL A 67 16.29 -7.58 -6.26
CA VAL A 67 17.03 -8.77 -5.80
C VAL A 67 16.41 -9.33 -4.51
N GLN A 68 16.07 -8.47 -3.56
CA GLN A 68 15.48 -8.90 -2.29
C GLN A 68 14.12 -9.57 -2.45
N ILE A 69 13.26 -9.10 -3.37
CA ILE A 69 11.96 -9.75 -3.60
C ILE A 69 12.05 -11.01 -4.47
N ALA A 70 13.09 -11.13 -5.30
CA ALA A 70 13.34 -12.34 -6.09
C ALA A 70 13.69 -13.55 -5.20
N ALA A 71 14.39 -13.30 -4.09
CA ALA A 71 14.75 -14.31 -3.09
C ALA A 71 14.60 -13.72 -1.68
N PRO A 72 13.37 -13.62 -1.14
CA PRO A 72 13.11 -12.96 0.13
C PRO A 72 13.69 -13.75 1.30
N ASP A 73 14.49 -13.05 2.11
CA ASP A 73 15.00 -13.57 3.37
C ASP A 73 13.90 -13.63 4.45
N ALA A 74 14.15 -14.38 5.53
CA ALA A 74 13.19 -14.54 6.62
C ALA A 74 12.83 -13.20 7.30
N GLN A 75 13.75 -12.23 7.33
CA GLN A 75 13.51 -10.93 7.95
C GLN A 75 12.55 -10.09 7.11
N LEU A 76 12.70 -10.08 5.80
CA LEU A 76 11.81 -9.38 4.87
C LEU A 76 10.39 -9.96 4.93
N LEU A 77 10.27 -11.30 4.98
CA LEU A 77 8.98 -11.96 5.15
C LEU A 77 8.32 -11.58 6.48
N ALA A 78 9.07 -11.59 7.58
CA ALA A 78 8.56 -11.20 8.89
C ALA A 78 8.11 -9.73 8.94
N LEU A 79 8.88 -8.81 8.34
CA LEU A 79 8.51 -7.39 8.23
C LEU A 79 7.24 -7.18 7.39
N THR A 80 7.11 -7.95 6.31
CA THR A 80 5.93 -7.91 5.44
C THR A 80 4.70 -8.39 6.19
N GLN A 81 4.81 -9.50 6.92
CA GLN A 81 3.72 -10.03 7.74
C GLN A 81 3.32 -9.03 8.84
N ALA A 82 4.28 -8.43 9.55
CA ALA A 82 4.00 -7.45 10.59
C ALA A 82 3.24 -6.21 10.06
N ARG A 83 3.55 -5.77 8.83
CA ARG A 83 2.81 -4.69 8.16
C ARG A 83 1.37 -5.10 7.84
N ILE A 84 1.15 -6.32 7.36
CA ILE A 84 -0.18 -6.87 7.09
C ILE A 84 -0.99 -6.96 8.39
N ASP A 85 -0.42 -7.53 9.44
CA ASP A 85 -1.09 -7.71 10.74
C ASP A 85 -1.48 -6.35 11.33
N LYS A 86 -0.58 -5.36 11.25
CA LYS A 86 -0.87 -3.98 11.69
C LYS A 86 -2.01 -3.37 10.88
N ALA A 87 -2.03 -3.54 9.57
CA ALA A 87 -3.11 -3.02 8.72
C ALA A 87 -4.45 -3.68 9.05
N GLN A 88 -4.47 -5.01 9.26
CA GLN A 88 -5.68 -5.73 9.65
C GLN A 88 -6.20 -5.30 11.04
N SER A 89 -5.29 -5.14 12.01
CA SER A 89 -5.64 -4.63 13.34
C SER A 89 -6.27 -3.25 13.28
N LEU A 90 -5.71 -2.33 12.46
CA LEU A 90 -6.30 -1.00 12.25
C LEU A 90 -7.68 -1.07 11.60
N LEU A 91 -7.86 -1.89 10.57
CA LEU A 91 -9.17 -2.05 9.93
C LEU A 91 -10.24 -2.58 10.90
N GLN A 92 -9.85 -3.53 11.77
CA GLN A 92 -10.74 -4.05 12.82
C GLN A 92 -11.06 -3.00 13.89
N GLU A 93 -10.04 -2.30 14.40
CA GLU A 93 -10.18 -1.24 15.40
C GLU A 93 -11.19 -0.18 14.95
N PHE A 94 -11.12 0.23 13.69
CA PHE A 94 -11.98 1.26 13.14
C PHE A 94 -13.25 0.74 12.47
N SER A 95 -13.52 -0.58 12.52
CA SER A 95 -14.65 -1.23 11.83
C SER A 95 -14.75 -0.84 10.33
N ALA A 96 -13.62 -0.52 9.72
CA ALA A 96 -13.55 -0.06 8.34
C ALA A 96 -13.73 -1.24 7.37
N ARG A 97 -14.64 -1.07 6.41
CA ARG A 97 -14.97 -2.09 5.40
C ARG A 97 -14.71 -1.54 4.01
N GLY A 98 -13.48 -1.68 3.53
CA GLY A 98 -13.11 -1.35 2.16
C GLY A 98 -11.80 -0.59 2.04
N VAL A 99 -11.42 -0.33 0.79
CA VAL A 99 -10.24 0.46 0.42
C VAL A 99 -10.64 1.53 -0.60
N PRO A 100 -10.01 2.72 -0.58
CA PRO A 100 -9.01 3.17 0.39
C PRO A 100 -9.62 3.50 1.77
N THR A 101 -8.89 3.20 2.85
CA THR A 101 -9.19 3.65 4.21
C THR A 101 -8.00 4.46 4.71
N LEU A 102 -8.26 5.66 5.23
CA LEU A 102 -7.24 6.52 5.81
C LEU A 102 -7.54 6.74 7.30
N VAL A 103 -6.53 6.50 8.14
CA VAL A 103 -6.57 6.75 9.58
C VAL A 103 -5.54 7.82 9.90
N ALA A 104 -5.99 8.90 10.52
CA ALA A 104 -5.12 9.95 11.03
C ALA A 104 -4.73 9.67 12.49
N GLN A 105 -3.56 10.16 12.90
CA GLN A 105 -3.08 10.07 14.27
C GLN A 105 -2.45 11.39 14.70
N SER A 106 -2.80 11.89 15.89
CA SER A 106 -2.16 13.04 16.53
C SER A 106 -2.29 12.94 18.05
N SER A 107 -1.23 13.29 18.79
CA SER A 107 -1.22 13.33 20.26
C SER A 107 -1.79 12.09 20.96
N GLY A 108 -1.61 10.90 20.36
CA GLY A 108 -2.12 9.62 20.87
C GLY A 108 -3.57 9.30 20.49
N ALA A 109 -4.32 10.26 19.96
CA ALA A 109 -5.64 10.04 19.38
C ALA A 109 -5.51 9.56 17.92
N ARG A 110 -6.44 8.69 17.50
CA ARG A 110 -6.56 8.21 16.13
C ARG A 110 -8.02 8.29 15.67
N TRP A 111 -8.25 8.68 14.42
CA TRP A 111 -9.59 8.80 13.85
C TRP A 111 -9.60 8.44 12.37
N LEU A 112 -10.76 8.00 11.88
CA LEU A 112 -10.98 7.75 10.46
C LEU A 112 -11.15 9.07 9.71
N LEU A 113 -10.57 9.13 8.51
CA LEU A 113 -10.89 10.16 7.53
C LEU A 113 -11.95 9.62 6.57
N ASP A 114 -12.97 10.44 6.30
CA ASP A 114 -13.94 10.19 5.24
C ASP A 114 -13.28 10.45 3.88
N VAL A 115 -12.76 9.37 3.31
CA VAL A 115 -12.11 9.36 2.00
C VAL A 115 -13.13 9.50 0.86
N GLY A 116 -14.40 9.15 1.10
CA GLY A 116 -15.48 9.32 0.12
C GLY A 116 -15.80 10.80 -0.11
N ALA A 117 -15.87 11.58 0.97
CA ALA A 117 -16.00 13.03 0.91
C ALA A 117 -14.71 13.74 0.42
N GLY A 118 -13.56 13.07 0.51
CA GLY A 118 -12.24 13.59 0.10
C GLY A 118 -11.78 13.19 -1.30
N TYR A 119 -12.47 12.28 -2.00
CA TYR A 119 -12.05 11.81 -3.31
C TYR A 119 -12.15 12.96 -4.33
N GLY A 120 -11.01 13.40 -4.86
CA GLY A 120 -10.93 14.57 -5.74
C GLY A 120 -10.93 15.93 -5.03
N ASN A 121 -10.95 15.97 -3.69
CA ASN A 121 -10.89 17.21 -2.91
C ASN A 121 -9.87 17.12 -1.75
N PRO A 122 -8.59 17.44 -2.02
CA PRO A 122 -7.54 17.45 -1.01
C PRO A 122 -7.86 18.35 0.20
N ASP A 123 -8.53 19.49 -0.01
CA ASP A 123 -8.89 20.43 1.06
C ASP A 123 -9.93 19.87 2.02
N ALA A 124 -10.80 18.96 1.56
CA ALA A 124 -11.73 18.24 2.43
C ALA A 124 -11.01 17.28 3.38
N VAL A 125 -9.92 16.66 2.93
CA VAL A 125 -9.07 15.81 3.76
C VAL A 125 -8.28 16.64 4.78
N LEU A 126 -7.71 17.78 4.35
CA LEU A 126 -6.98 18.70 5.23
C LEU A 126 -7.86 19.22 6.37
N ARG A 127 -9.09 19.64 6.08
CA ARG A 127 -10.03 20.10 7.12
C ARG A 127 -10.35 19.02 8.16
N GLN A 128 -10.47 17.76 7.74
CA GLN A 128 -10.69 16.63 8.66
C GLN A 128 -9.46 16.34 9.52
N LEU A 129 -8.25 16.56 9.00
CA LEU A 129 -7.01 16.45 9.76
C LEU A 129 -6.93 17.52 10.85
N ASP A 130 -7.29 18.76 10.54
CA ASP A 130 -7.27 19.85 11.52
C ASP A 130 -8.35 19.69 12.59
N ALA A 131 -9.56 19.28 12.20
CA ALA A 131 -10.67 19.07 13.13
C ALA A 131 -10.40 17.97 14.17
N GLY A 132 -9.68 16.91 13.80
CA GLY A 132 -9.34 15.80 14.71
C GLY A 132 -8.11 16.04 15.60
N ARG A 133 -7.39 17.15 15.42
CA ARG A 133 -6.26 17.56 16.28
C ARG A 133 -6.69 18.32 17.54
N SER A 134 -7.96 18.71 17.62
CA SER A 134 -8.56 19.50 18.71
C SER A 134 -8.89 18.62 19.90
#